data_AF-A0A2S4JG17-F1
#
_entry.id   AF-A0A2S4JG17-F1
#
_cell.length_a   1.000
_cell.length_b   1.000
_cell.length_c   1.000
_cell.angle_alpha   90.00
_cell.angle_beta   90.00
_cell.angle_gamma   90.00
#
_symmetry.space_group_name_H-M   'P 1'
#
loop_
_entity.id
_entity.type
_entity.pdbx_description
1 polymer ?
#
loop_
_entity_poly.entity_id
_entity_poly.type
_entity_poly.pdbx_seq_one_letter_code
_entity_poly.pdbx_strand_id
1 'polypeptide(L)'
;MKHKGLLITLTIFLVPLAPAFACDYLYTIIDQSGREISLEEGGTALLRQDETYTLRMEYRENHRNCTVTPEETLYLLDGARWRVNRESQPLVLLEAPRWEESGPRSHRGEFPLLASLVGTWALEVVRSCPRGGYHGVIHLEVQP
;
A
#
# COMPACT_ATOMS: atom_id res chain seq x y z
N MET A 1 -48.87 44.17 -14.91
CA MET A 1 -47.58 43.70 -15.48
C MET A 1 -46.58 43.53 -14.36
N LYS A 2 -45.95 42.33 -14.28
CA LYS A 2 -44.56 42.00 -13.86
C LYS A 2 -44.00 42.70 -12.60
N HIS A 3 -43.41 42.05 -11.60
CA HIS A 3 -42.38 41.00 -11.68
C HIS A 3 -42.40 40.14 -10.41
N LYS A 4 -42.46 38.81 -10.57
CA LYS A 4 -42.18 37.85 -9.51
C LYS A 4 -40.66 37.77 -9.36
N GLY A 5 -40.13 38.23 -8.24
CA GLY A 5 -38.71 38.14 -7.91
C GLY A 5 -38.30 36.68 -7.75
N LEU A 6 -37.47 36.20 -8.69
CA LEU A 6 -36.86 34.88 -8.65
C LEU A 6 -35.71 34.94 -7.63
N LEU A 7 -35.95 34.40 -6.42
CA LEU A 7 -34.90 34.11 -5.45
C LEU A 7 -34.02 32.99 -6.03
N ILE A 8 -32.84 33.35 -6.52
CA ILE A 8 -31.81 32.40 -6.93
C ILE A 8 -31.12 31.94 -5.64
N THR A 9 -31.52 30.77 -5.15
CA THR A 9 -30.82 30.07 -4.06
C THR A 9 -29.48 29.56 -4.60
N LEU A 10 -28.40 30.20 -4.18
CA LEU A 10 -27.03 29.81 -4.51
C LEU A 10 -26.66 28.55 -3.73
N THR A 11 -26.81 27.38 -4.36
CA THR A 11 -26.36 26.11 -3.80
C THR A 11 -24.83 26.07 -3.83
N ILE A 12 -24.18 26.38 -2.71
CA ILE A 12 -22.74 26.21 -2.53
C ILE A 12 -22.47 24.70 -2.50
N PHE A 13 -21.96 24.16 -3.61
CA PHE A 13 -21.36 22.82 -3.65
C PHE A 13 -20.06 22.86 -2.84
N LEU A 14 -20.12 22.44 -1.57
CA LEU A 14 -18.93 22.04 -0.82
C LEU A 14 -18.43 20.71 -1.41
N VAL A 15 -17.51 20.80 -2.38
CA VAL A 15 -16.71 19.65 -2.77
C VAL A 15 -15.64 19.47 -1.69
N PRO A 16 -15.62 18.35 -0.94
CA PRO A 16 -14.53 18.09 -0.01
C PRO A 16 -13.23 17.95 -0.81
N LEU A 17 -12.30 18.87 -0.59
CA LEU A 17 -10.90 18.70 -0.97
C LEU A 17 -10.35 17.56 -0.10
N ALA A 18 -10.29 16.35 -0.65
CA ALA A 18 -9.51 15.28 -0.03
C ALA A 18 -8.09 15.80 0.21
N PRO A 19 -7.50 15.58 1.40
CA PRO A 19 -6.18 16.11 1.71
C PRO A 19 -5.14 15.49 0.78
N ALA A 20 -4.67 16.26 -0.20
CA ALA A 20 -3.64 15.88 -1.18
C ALA A 20 -2.22 15.79 -0.56
N PHE A 21 -2.13 15.34 0.69
CA PHE A 21 -0.92 15.38 1.51
C PHE A 21 -0.53 14.02 2.13
N ALA A 22 -1.17 12.93 1.73
CA ALA A 22 -0.74 11.58 2.10
C ALA A 22 0.41 11.10 1.19
N CYS A 23 1.20 10.13 1.67
CA CYS A 23 2.12 9.39 0.81
C CYS A 23 1.30 8.50 -0.14
N ASP A 24 1.68 8.46 -1.42
CA ASP A 24 1.09 7.50 -2.36
C ASP A 24 1.90 6.21 -2.33
N TYR A 25 1.22 5.07 -2.38
CA TYR A 25 1.82 3.75 -2.49
C TYR A 25 1.32 3.03 -3.76
N LEU A 26 2.24 2.36 -4.44
CA LEU A 26 1.96 1.40 -5.50
C LEU A 26 2.55 0.05 -5.09
N TYR A 27 1.75 -1.00 -5.28
CA TYR A 27 2.15 -2.37 -4.98
C TYR A 27 2.28 -3.15 -6.27
N THR A 28 3.30 -3.98 -6.37
CA THR A 28 3.47 -4.89 -7.50
C THR A 28 3.90 -6.26 -6.99
N ILE A 29 3.15 -7.31 -7.34
CA ILE A 29 3.57 -8.69 -7.14
C ILE A 29 4.31 -9.15 -8.39
N ILE A 30 5.50 -9.70 -8.21
CA ILE A 30 6.35 -10.25 -9.26
C ILE A 30 6.48 -11.75 -9.00
N ASP A 31 6.07 -12.58 -9.96
CA ASP A 31 6.21 -14.04 -9.86
C ASP A 31 7.59 -14.55 -10.33
N GLN A 32 7.85 -15.85 -10.18
CA GLN A 32 9.13 -16.47 -10.56
C GLN A 32 9.45 -16.36 -12.06
N SER A 33 8.45 -16.13 -12.91
CA SER A 33 8.65 -15.91 -14.35
C SER A 33 8.98 -14.44 -14.68
N GLY A 34 8.93 -13.55 -13.68
CA GLY A 34 9.10 -12.11 -13.83
C GLY A 34 7.83 -11.38 -14.28
N ARG A 35 6.67 -12.06 -14.27
CA ARG A 35 5.39 -11.41 -14.58
C ARG A 35 4.97 -10.54 -13.40
N GLU A 36 4.59 -9.31 -13.73
CA GLU A 36 4.20 -8.29 -12.76
C GLU A 36 2.67 -8.11 -12.71
N ILE A 37 2.14 -7.95 -11.50
CA ILE A 37 0.74 -7.62 -11.23
C ILE A 37 0.72 -6.41 -10.30
N SER A 38 0.28 -5.27 -10.83
CA SER A 38 0.09 -4.06 -10.02
C SER A 38 -1.20 -4.13 -9.21
N LEU A 39 -1.14 -3.70 -7.96
CA LEU A 39 -2.29 -3.59 -7.07
C LEU A 39 -2.41 -2.16 -6.56
N GLU A 40 -3.64 -1.69 -6.49
CA GLU A 40 -4.02 -0.50 -5.74
C GLU A 40 -4.38 -0.89 -4.30
N GLU A 41 -4.54 0.11 -3.44
CA GLU A 41 -5.06 -0.10 -2.09
C GLU A 41 -6.42 -0.82 -2.11
N GLY A 42 -6.58 -1.81 -1.24
CA GLY A 42 -7.72 -2.71 -1.18
C GLY A 42 -7.69 -3.84 -2.21
N GLY A 43 -6.79 -3.78 -3.20
CA GLY A 43 -6.65 -4.78 -4.26
C GLY A 43 -6.21 -6.15 -3.76
N THR A 44 -6.46 -7.17 -4.59
CA THR A 44 -6.13 -8.58 -4.30
C THR A 44 -5.22 -9.14 -5.38
N ALA A 45 -4.13 -9.81 -4.99
CA ALA A 45 -3.37 -10.69 -5.88
C ALA A 45 -3.63 -12.16 -5.55
N LEU A 46 -3.67 -12.97 -6.61
CA LEU A 46 -3.74 -14.43 -6.55
C LEU A 46 -2.32 -14.99 -6.56
N LEU A 47 -1.98 -15.77 -5.55
CA LEU A 47 -0.71 -16.48 -5.37
C LEU A 47 -0.98 -17.98 -5.34
N ARG A 48 0.05 -18.78 -5.63
CA ARG A 48 0.02 -20.24 -5.42
C ARG A 48 0.82 -20.62 -4.20
N GLN A 49 0.36 -21.65 -3.51
CA GLN A 49 1.02 -22.20 -2.35
C GLN A 49 2.41 -22.72 -2.74
N ASP A 50 3.37 -22.56 -1.83
CA ASP A 50 4.76 -22.98 -1.93
C ASP A 50 5.55 -22.31 -3.08
N GLU A 51 4.98 -21.29 -3.72
CA GLU A 51 5.69 -20.43 -4.66
C GLU A 51 6.25 -19.16 -3.98
N THR A 52 7.36 -18.68 -4.54
CA THR A 52 8.02 -17.45 -4.08
C THR A 52 7.66 -16.28 -4.99
N TYR A 53 7.46 -15.12 -4.38
CA TYR A 53 7.13 -13.88 -5.07
C TYR A 53 7.99 -12.75 -4.54
N THR A 54 8.12 -11.68 -5.31
CA THR A 54 8.61 -10.40 -4.81
C THR A 54 7.45 -9.43 -4.76
N LEU A 55 7.12 -8.93 -3.57
CA LEU A 55 6.28 -7.75 -3.42
C LEU A 55 7.17 -6.52 -3.53
N ARG A 56 7.05 -5.79 -4.65
CA ARG A 56 7.68 -4.49 -4.84
C ARG A 56 6.70 -3.42 -4.36
N MET A 57 7.16 -2.58 -3.44
CA MET A 57 6.44 -1.41 -2.98
C MET A 57 7.16 -0.17 -3.47
N GLU A 58 6.43 0.73 -4.11
CA GLU A 58 6.93 2.06 -4.43
C GLU A 58 6.10 3.07 -3.66
N TYR A 59 6.76 4.01 -2.99
CA TYR A 59 6.06 5.13 -2.39
C TYR A 59 6.65 6.45 -2.79
N ARG A 60 5.78 7.45 -2.84
CA ARG A 60 6.13 8.84 -3.14
C ARG A 60 5.69 9.76 -2.02
N GLU A 61 6.62 10.60 -1.58
CA GLU A 61 6.34 11.62 -0.57
C GLU A 61 5.78 12.91 -1.20
N ASN A 62 4.52 13.21 -0.88
CA ASN A 62 3.81 14.36 -1.43
C ASN A 62 3.80 15.59 -0.51
N HIS A 63 4.07 15.45 0.79
CA HIS A 63 3.93 16.51 1.79
C HIS A 63 5.23 17.30 2.11
N ARG A 64 6.31 17.06 1.35
CA ARG A 64 7.58 17.83 1.32
C ARG A 64 8.18 18.11 2.71
N ASN A 65 9.06 17.22 3.17
CA ASN A 65 9.78 17.15 4.46
C ASN A 65 9.29 16.01 5.39
N CYS A 66 9.16 14.80 4.86
CA CYS A 66 9.02 13.59 5.67
C CYS A 66 10.34 13.29 6.37
N THR A 67 10.32 13.26 7.70
CA THR A 67 11.48 12.83 8.50
C THR A 67 11.50 11.32 8.73
N VAL A 68 10.43 10.64 8.33
CA VAL A 68 10.28 9.19 8.49
C VAL A 68 11.01 8.53 7.34
N THR A 69 11.84 7.53 7.56
CA THR A 69 12.50 6.78 6.49
C THR A 69 11.60 5.63 6.01
N PRO A 70 11.82 5.05 4.81
CA PRO A 70 11.08 3.86 4.36
C PRO A 70 11.05 2.73 5.40
N GLU A 71 12.18 2.51 6.08
CA GLU A 71 12.42 1.42 7.04
C GLU A 71 11.59 1.55 8.33
N GLU A 72 11.11 2.75 8.64
CA GLU A 72 10.23 3.01 9.77
C GLU A 72 8.76 2.66 9.49
N THR A 73 8.45 2.26 8.25
CA THR A 73 7.12 1.77 7.89
C THR A 73 6.84 0.42 8.55
N LEU A 74 5.65 0.29 9.16
CA LEU A 74 5.21 -0.95 9.78
C LEU A 74 4.43 -1.79 8.77
N TYR A 75 4.78 -3.07 8.69
CA TYR A 75 4.09 -4.07 7.89
C TYR A 75 3.42 -5.06 8.82
N LEU A 76 2.10 -5.21 8.70
CA LEU A 76 1.30 -6.12 9.53
C LEU A 76 0.60 -7.12 8.63
N LEU A 77 0.79 -8.40 8.91
CA LEU A 77 0.08 -9.50 8.27
C LEU A 77 -1.01 -9.96 9.24
N ASP A 78 -2.27 -9.73 8.89
CA ASP A 78 -3.45 -9.89 9.74
C ASP A 78 -3.25 -9.26 11.15
N GLY A 79 -2.84 -7.99 11.18
CA GLY A 79 -2.59 -7.24 12.41
C GLY A 79 -1.34 -7.64 13.20
N ALA A 80 -0.64 -8.72 12.82
CA ALA A 80 0.62 -9.13 13.44
C ALA A 80 1.82 -8.63 12.64
N ARG A 81 2.86 -8.11 13.30
CA ARG A 81 4.07 -7.63 12.60
C ARG A 81 4.64 -8.70 11.67
N TRP A 82 4.82 -8.34 10.40
CA TRP A 82 5.43 -9.19 9.38
C TRP A 82 6.95 -9.24 9.60
N ARG A 83 7.48 -10.43 9.88
CA ARG A 83 8.88 -10.61 10.31
C ARG A 83 9.59 -11.59 9.39
N VAL A 84 10.87 -11.31 9.18
CA VAL A 84 11.76 -12.16 8.39
C VAL A 84 11.84 -13.56 8.99
N ASN A 85 11.78 -14.59 8.14
CA ASN A 85 11.94 -16.01 8.47
C ASN A 85 11.03 -16.53 9.57
N ARG A 86 9.83 -15.95 9.68
CA ARG A 86 8.81 -16.46 10.60
C ARG A 86 7.91 -17.46 9.88
N GLU A 87 8.31 -18.73 9.89
CA GLU A 87 7.60 -19.85 9.22
C GLU A 87 6.15 -20.04 9.69
N SER A 88 5.79 -19.54 10.88
CA SER A 88 4.42 -19.56 11.36
C SER A 88 3.49 -18.54 10.67
N GLN A 89 4.02 -17.66 9.82
CA GLN A 89 3.24 -16.66 9.07
C GLN A 89 2.80 -17.23 7.72
N PRO A 90 1.56 -16.92 7.28
CA PRO A 90 1.03 -17.47 6.04
C PRO A 90 1.81 -17.00 4.79
N LEU A 91 2.36 -15.80 4.86
CA LEU A 91 3.29 -15.26 3.89
C LEU A 91 4.63 -15.07 4.62
N VAL A 92 5.63 -15.90 4.30
CA VAL A 92 6.92 -15.86 4.99
C VAL A 92 7.81 -14.85 4.28
N LEU A 93 8.15 -13.76 4.96
CA LEU A 93 9.13 -12.80 4.46
C LEU A 93 10.52 -13.44 4.51
N LEU A 94 11.17 -13.60 3.36
CA LEU A 94 12.42 -14.38 3.23
C LEU A 94 13.66 -13.58 3.64
N GLU A 95 13.65 -12.27 3.39
CA GLU A 95 14.72 -11.38 3.83
C GLU A 95 14.16 -10.00 4.23
N ALA A 96 14.98 -9.20 4.92
CA ALA A 96 14.59 -7.83 5.23
C ALA A 96 14.48 -7.00 3.94
N PRO A 97 13.44 -6.17 3.79
CA PRO A 97 13.26 -5.38 2.59
C PRO A 97 14.43 -4.42 2.38
N ARG A 98 14.89 -4.33 1.14
CA ARG A 98 15.93 -3.39 0.74
C ARG A 98 15.26 -2.21 0.07
N TRP A 99 15.41 -1.04 0.68
CA TRP A 99 14.90 0.20 0.15
C TRP A 99 15.98 0.94 -0.64
N GLU A 100 15.60 1.46 -1.80
CA GLU A 100 16.42 2.33 -2.63
C GLU A 100 15.66 3.62 -2.97
N GLU A 101 16.40 4.70 -3.18
CA GLU A 101 15.85 5.94 -3.73
C GLU A 101 15.72 5.78 -5.24
N SER A 102 14.48 5.74 -5.75
CA SER A 102 14.17 5.57 -7.17
C SER A 102 13.97 6.90 -7.90
N GLY A 103 13.97 8.01 -7.17
CA GLY A 103 13.87 9.36 -7.71
C GLY A 103 13.62 10.40 -6.61
N PRO A 104 13.44 11.68 -6.97
CA PRO A 104 13.24 12.74 -5.98
C PRO A 104 11.97 12.47 -5.16
N ARG A 105 12.14 12.16 -3.88
CA ARG A 105 11.06 11.82 -2.93
C ARG A 105 10.32 10.51 -3.26
N SER A 106 10.94 9.63 -4.05
CA SER A 106 10.40 8.32 -4.40
C SER A 106 11.34 7.23 -3.90
N HIS A 107 10.76 6.21 -3.28
CA HIS A 107 11.50 5.08 -2.78
C HIS A 107 10.86 3.80 -3.28
N ARG A 108 11.70 2.79 -3.50
CA ARG A 108 11.29 1.45 -3.91
C ARG A 108 11.86 0.44 -2.92
N GLY A 109 11.02 -0.51 -2.50
CA GLY A 109 11.40 -1.59 -1.61
C GLY A 109 10.98 -2.93 -2.20
N GLU A 110 11.86 -3.92 -2.12
CA GLU A 110 11.57 -5.29 -2.55
C GLU A 110 11.46 -6.23 -1.36
N PHE A 111 10.37 -7.00 -1.33
CA PHE A 111 9.97 -7.88 -0.24
C PHE A 111 9.80 -9.30 -0.79
N PRO A 112 10.87 -10.12 -0.83
CA PRO A 112 10.73 -11.49 -1.27
C PRO A 112 9.99 -12.29 -0.22
N LEU A 113 8.97 -13.04 -0.65
CA LEU A 113 8.08 -13.78 0.22
C LEU A 113 7.77 -15.17 -0.34
N LEU A 114 7.50 -16.12 0.55
CA LEU A 114 6.95 -17.44 0.23
C LEU A 114 5.48 -17.48 0.64
N ALA A 115 4.61 -17.89 -0.28
CA ALA A 115 3.20 -18.12 -0.02
C ALA A 115 2.99 -19.50 0.64
N SER A 116 3.07 -19.58 1.96
CA SER A 116 3.15 -20.86 2.68
C SER A 116 1.80 -21.49 3.01
N LEU A 117 0.78 -20.67 3.35
CA LEU A 117 -0.53 -21.17 3.80
C LEU A 117 -1.65 -20.66 2.87
N VAL A 118 -2.51 -21.58 2.43
CA VAL A 118 -3.73 -21.29 1.66
C VAL A 118 -4.67 -20.40 2.47
N GLY A 119 -5.26 -19.39 1.83
CA GLY A 119 -6.18 -18.44 2.46
C GLY A 119 -6.07 -17.04 1.87
N THR A 120 -6.86 -16.10 2.39
CA THR A 120 -6.76 -14.68 2.05
C THR A 120 -6.17 -13.93 3.22
N TRP A 121 -5.05 -13.26 2.99
CA TRP A 121 -4.27 -12.61 4.04
C TRP A 121 -4.20 -11.10 3.79
N ALA A 122 -4.49 -10.31 4.82
CA ALA A 122 -4.39 -8.85 4.73
C ALA A 122 -2.99 -8.39 5.09
N LEU A 123 -2.32 -7.69 4.17
CA LEU A 123 -1.07 -6.99 4.44
C LEU A 123 -1.35 -5.50 4.61
N GLU A 124 -1.26 -5.03 5.84
CA GLU A 124 -1.37 -3.62 6.18
C GLU A 124 -0.01 -2.93 6.13
N VAL A 125 0.03 -1.76 5.53
CA VAL A 125 1.21 -0.89 5.44
C VAL A 125 0.90 0.41 6.17
N VAL A 126 1.57 0.60 7.30
CA VAL A 126 1.33 1.73 8.20
C VAL A 126 2.57 2.59 8.29
N ARG A 127 2.48 3.81 7.77
CA ARG A 127 3.50 4.84 7.86
C ARG A 127 2.96 6.00 8.68
N SER A 128 3.39 6.08 9.93
CA SER A 128 2.96 7.18 10.81
C SER A 128 3.84 8.41 10.56
N CYS A 129 3.26 9.47 10.00
CA CYS A 129 3.93 10.76 9.81
C CYS A 129 3.01 11.89 10.33
N PRO A 130 3.54 12.92 11.02
CA PRO A 130 2.74 14.04 11.53
C PRO A 130 1.99 14.86 10.46
N ARG A 131 2.32 14.68 9.17
CA ARG A 131 1.86 15.53 8.06
C ARG A 131 0.93 14.86 7.06
N GLY A 132 0.51 13.62 7.30
CA GLY A 132 -0.42 12.94 6.41
C GLY A 132 -0.33 11.42 6.42
N GLY A 133 0.82 10.87 6.84
CA GLY A 133 1.02 9.43 6.98
C GLY A 133 0.60 8.60 5.77
N TYR A 134 0.49 7.30 5.99
CA TYR A 134 -0.18 6.35 5.12
C TYR A 134 -0.70 5.18 5.95
N HIS A 135 -1.90 4.72 5.66
CA HIS A 135 -2.43 3.44 6.15
C HIS A 135 -3.23 2.84 5.02
N GLY A 136 -2.69 1.79 4.41
CA GLY A 136 -3.38 1.03 3.38
C GLY A 136 -3.24 -0.46 3.59
N VAL A 137 -4.08 -1.19 2.88
CA VAL A 137 -4.17 -2.66 2.98
C VAL A 137 -4.20 -3.23 1.56
N ILE A 138 -3.47 -4.32 1.33
CA ILE A 138 -3.67 -5.18 0.16
C ILE A 138 -3.98 -6.59 0.61
N HIS A 139 -4.64 -7.36 -0.25
CA HIS A 139 -4.99 -8.75 0.02
C HIS A 139 -4.16 -9.69 -0.85
N LEU A 140 -3.69 -10.77 -0.25
CA LEU A 140 -2.92 -11.81 -0.92
C LEU A 140 -3.66 -13.13 -0.71
N GLU A 141 -4.30 -13.60 -1.78
CA GLU A 141 -5.06 -14.85 -1.78
C GLU A 141 -4.16 -15.98 -2.28
N VAL A 142 -3.79 -16.89 -1.38
CA VAL A 142 -2.99 -18.07 -1.67
C VAL A 142 -3.92 -19.24 -1.97
N GLN A 143 -3.77 -19.81 -3.16
CA GLN A 143 -4.49 -20.98 -3.64
C GLN A 143 -3.57 -22.21 -3.70
N PRO A 144 -4.10 -23.43 -3.63
CA PRO A 144 -3.33 -24.66 -3.81
C PRO A 144 -2.63 -24.74 -5.17
#